data_AF-I0K915-F1
#
_entry.id   AF-I0K915-F1
#
_cell.length_a   1.000
_cell.length_b   1.000
_cell.length_c   1.000
_cell.angle_alpha   90.00
_cell.angle_beta   90.00
_cell.angle_gamma   90.00
#
_symmetry.space_group_name_H-M   'P 1'
#
loop_
_entity.id
_entity.type
_entity.pdbx_description
1 polymer ?
#
loop_
_entity_poly.entity_id
_entity_poly.type
_entity_poly.pdbx_seq_one_letter_code
_entity_poly.pdbx_strand_id
1 'polypeptide(L)'
;MATLSHPPTLRRMNQTRLLTWAVAGLLLLNLGTLGYLALRPRGLHPPRPGTPGGPPPDGPATLIIDRLQFDEGQQARYRTLVRQHQQASARLAEASTNLYQRYYKLLSQAQPDTAAAQALSSQIAANQRAVAELNFAHFAQIRALCRPDQLPAFVRLLDDLTHLFRNPPGRGRVGRREGPRRCRDVAKKQRKKGQGRRNAVGLSSKAVRSKQASR
;
A
#
# COMPACT_ATOMS: atom_id res chain seq x y z
N MET A 1 -24.37 -4.73 -72.83
CA MET A 1 -23.87 -3.90 -71.70
C MET A 1 -24.22 -4.58 -70.38
N ALA A 2 -23.42 -4.29 -69.35
CA ALA A 2 -23.53 -4.66 -67.93
C ALA A 2 -22.81 -5.95 -67.49
N THR A 3 -21.67 -5.70 -66.85
CA THR A 3 -20.82 -6.54 -66.01
C THR A 3 -21.54 -7.01 -64.74
N LEU A 4 -21.09 -8.11 -64.12
CA LEU A 4 -21.06 -8.23 -62.66
C LEU A 4 -20.10 -9.34 -62.19
N SER A 5 -19.01 -8.86 -61.62
CA SER A 5 -17.98 -9.57 -60.86
C SER A 5 -18.56 -10.31 -59.66
N HIS A 6 -18.12 -11.54 -59.39
CA HIS A 6 -18.29 -12.19 -58.09
C HIS A 6 -16.93 -12.73 -57.60
N PRO A 7 -16.54 -12.48 -56.33
CA PRO A 7 -15.22 -12.81 -55.79
C PRO A 7 -15.09 -14.27 -55.35
N PRO A 8 -13.87 -14.82 -55.25
CA PRO A 8 -13.65 -16.13 -54.65
C PRO A 8 -13.90 -16.07 -53.13
N THR A 9 -14.81 -16.92 -52.67
CA THR A 9 -15.12 -17.14 -51.26
C THR A 9 -13.91 -17.75 -50.55
N LEU A 10 -13.19 -16.91 -49.78
CA LEU A 10 -12.13 -17.39 -48.89
C LEU A 10 -12.71 -18.32 -47.81
N ARG A 11 -12.48 -19.62 -48.02
CA ARG A 11 -12.42 -20.76 -47.07
C ARG A 11 -12.95 -20.46 -45.65
N ARG A 12 -14.28 -20.54 -45.50
CA ARG A 12 -14.94 -20.60 -44.19
C ARG A 12 -14.89 -22.04 -43.67
N MET A 13 -13.92 -22.36 -42.83
CA MET A 13 -13.98 -23.54 -41.94
C MET A 13 -13.46 -23.20 -40.55
N ASN A 14 -14.29 -23.46 -39.55
CA ASN A 14 -13.95 -23.52 -38.14
C ASN A 14 -13.42 -22.23 -37.51
N GLN A 15 -13.97 -21.06 -37.88
CA GLN A 15 -13.61 -19.77 -37.25
C GLN A 15 -13.71 -19.85 -35.72
N THR A 16 -14.71 -20.53 -35.18
CA THR A 16 -14.83 -20.77 -33.73
C THR A 16 -13.69 -21.63 -33.20
N ARG A 17 -13.36 -22.76 -33.82
CA ARG A 17 -12.25 -23.61 -33.34
C ARG A 17 -10.89 -22.93 -33.47
N LEU A 18 -10.65 -22.16 -34.55
CA LEU A 18 -9.42 -21.41 -34.75
C LEU A 18 -9.29 -20.27 -33.74
N LEU A 19 -10.38 -19.55 -33.44
CA LEU A 19 -10.42 -18.60 -32.32
C LEU A 19 -10.25 -19.32 -30.98
N THR A 20 -10.82 -20.51 -30.77
CA THR A 20 -10.63 -21.30 -29.54
C THR A 20 -9.16 -21.70 -29.36
N TRP A 21 -8.48 -22.17 -30.41
CA TRP A 21 -7.05 -22.47 -30.38
C TRP A 21 -6.20 -21.22 -30.15
N ALA A 22 -6.56 -20.08 -30.77
CA ALA A 22 -5.87 -18.81 -30.55
C ALA A 22 -6.01 -18.30 -29.11
N VAL A 23 -7.22 -18.37 -28.53
CA VAL A 23 -7.48 -17.97 -27.14
C VAL A 23 -6.80 -18.95 -26.17
N ALA A 24 -6.85 -20.26 -26.42
CA ALA A 24 -6.18 -21.26 -25.60
C ALA A 24 -4.65 -21.10 -25.64
N GLY A 25 -4.08 -20.84 -26.82
CA GLY A 25 -2.65 -20.55 -26.99
C GLY A 25 -2.24 -19.25 -26.29
N LEU A 26 -3.05 -18.19 -26.41
CA LEU A 26 -2.81 -16.93 -25.71
C LEU A 26 -2.88 -17.11 -24.18
N LEU A 27 -3.81 -17.93 -23.68
CA LEU A 27 -3.94 -18.25 -22.27
C LEU A 27 -2.72 -19.04 -21.76
N LEU A 28 -2.29 -20.07 -22.50
CA LEU A 28 -1.10 -20.85 -22.17
C LEU A 28 0.18 -20.01 -22.20
N LEU A 29 0.31 -19.08 -23.15
CA LEU A 29 1.45 -18.16 -23.23
C LEU A 29 1.48 -17.19 -22.04
N ASN A 30 0.31 -16.67 -21.62
CA ASN A 30 0.20 -15.82 -20.43
C ASN A 30 0.48 -16.60 -19.14
N LEU A 31 -0.02 -17.84 -19.02
CA LEU A 31 0.27 -18.73 -17.90
C LEU A 31 1.75 -19.14 -17.86
N GLY A 32 2.35 -19.39 -19.03
CA GLY A 32 3.77 -19.71 -19.19
C GLY A 32 4.67 -18.55 -18.79
N THR A 33 4.33 -17.32 -19.17
CA THR A 33 5.06 -16.12 -18.74
C THR A 33 4.92 -15.86 -17.24
N LEU A 34 3.73 -16.04 -16.66
CA LEU A 34 3.53 -15.97 -15.21
C LEU A 34 4.29 -17.07 -14.47
N GLY A 35 4.26 -18.31 -14.97
CA GLY A 35 5.00 -19.45 -14.42
C GLY A 35 6.50 -19.24 -14.52
N TYR A 36 7.00 -18.79 -15.66
CA TYR A 36 8.42 -18.45 -15.86
C TYR A 36 8.88 -17.33 -14.92
N LEU A 37 8.06 -16.30 -14.71
CA LEU A 37 8.38 -15.21 -13.78
C LEU A 37 8.25 -15.62 -12.30
N ALA A 38 7.39 -16.59 -11.99
CA ALA A 38 7.22 -17.15 -10.64
C ALA A 38 8.30 -18.18 -10.27
N LEU A 39 8.79 -18.93 -11.26
CA LEU A 39 9.86 -19.92 -11.14
C LEU A 39 11.25 -19.32 -11.36
N ARG A 40 11.36 -18.06 -11.80
CA ARG A 40 12.63 -17.33 -11.75
C ARG A 40 13.10 -17.31 -10.30
N PRO A 41 14.28 -17.87 -9.99
CA PRO A 41 14.83 -17.79 -8.65
C PRO A 41 14.96 -16.31 -8.28
N ARG A 42 14.25 -15.87 -7.24
CA ARG A 42 14.39 -14.53 -6.64
C ARG A 42 15.70 -14.42 -5.85
N GLY A 43 16.79 -14.82 -6.48
CA GLY A 43 18.08 -14.96 -5.83
C GLY A 43 19.10 -15.38 -6.87
N LEU A 44 19.60 -14.41 -7.62
CA LEU A 44 20.95 -14.46 -8.18
C LEU A 44 21.33 -13.03 -8.58
N HIS A 45 21.58 -12.18 -7.58
CA HIS A 45 22.67 -11.24 -7.81
C HIS A 45 23.91 -12.13 -7.96
N PRO A 46 24.63 -12.08 -9.10
CA PRO A 46 25.87 -12.81 -9.21
C PRO A 46 26.77 -12.36 -8.04
N PRO A 47 27.30 -13.28 -7.23
CA PRO A 47 28.26 -12.90 -6.21
C PRO A 47 29.42 -12.21 -6.93
N ARG A 48 29.63 -10.93 -6.64
CA ARG A 48 30.87 -10.26 -7.06
C ARG A 48 32.02 -11.03 -6.40
N PRO A 49 33.01 -11.52 -7.16
CA PRO A 49 34.18 -12.16 -6.58
C PRO A 49 35.05 -11.09 -5.91
N GLY A 50 35.40 -11.31 -4.64
CA GLY A 50 36.18 -10.41 -3.78
C GLY A 50 35.27 -9.81 -2.70
N THR A 51 35.28 -10.27 -1.45
CA THR A 51 36.43 -10.44 -0.55
C THR A 51 36.12 -11.51 0.50
N PRO A 52 37.04 -12.46 0.83
CA PRO A 52 36.84 -13.37 1.95
C PRO A 52 36.91 -12.56 3.26
N GLY A 53 35.79 -12.41 3.97
CA GLY A 53 35.74 -11.81 5.32
C GLY A 53 34.88 -10.55 5.51
N GLY A 54 34.15 -10.07 4.50
CA GLY A 54 33.27 -8.91 4.65
C GLY A 54 31.91 -9.25 5.31
N PRO A 55 31.33 -8.35 6.14
CA PRO A 55 29.94 -8.50 6.59
C PRO A 55 28.98 -8.57 5.39
N PRO A 56 27.79 -9.17 5.54
CA PRO A 56 26.84 -9.40 4.44
C PRO A 56 26.46 -8.09 3.75
N PRO A 57 25.96 -8.12 2.49
CA PRO A 57 25.69 -6.92 1.69
C PRO A 57 24.69 -6.02 2.42
N ASP A 58 25.26 -5.02 3.10
CA ASP A 58 24.61 -4.02 3.92
C ASP A 58 23.63 -3.25 3.01
N GLY A 59 22.37 -3.08 3.44
CA GLY A 59 21.27 -2.47 2.66
C GLY A 59 21.48 -0.98 2.32
N PRO A 60 20.52 -0.07 2.55
CA PRO A 60 20.67 1.36 2.19
C PRO A 60 21.89 2.07 2.80
N ALA A 61 22.57 1.44 3.77
CA ALA A 61 23.84 1.91 4.32
C ALA A 61 25.02 1.88 3.32
N THR A 62 25.11 0.90 2.41
CA THR A 62 26.17 0.87 1.39
C THR A 62 26.05 2.04 0.43
N LEU A 63 24.82 2.38 0.06
CA LEU A 63 24.55 3.52 -0.81
C LEU A 63 25.06 4.84 -0.20
N ILE A 64 24.94 5.04 1.11
CA ILE A 64 25.44 6.25 1.77
C ILE A 64 26.97 6.26 1.83
N ILE A 65 27.60 5.12 2.13
CA ILE A 65 29.07 4.98 2.10
C ILE A 65 29.61 5.32 0.71
N ASP A 66 29.00 4.77 -0.34
CA ASP A 66 29.40 5.00 -1.72
C ASP A 66 29.13 6.44 -2.17
N ARG A 67 28.00 7.02 -1.79
CA ARG A 67 27.63 8.40 -2.16
C ARG A 67 28.53 9.44 -1.53
N LEU A 68 28.93 9.22 -0.27
CA LEU A 68 29.76 10.15 0.51
C LEU A 68 31.25 9.81 0.43
N GLN A 69 31.62 8.70 -0.21
CA GLN A 69 33.00 8.24 -0.37
C GLN A 69 33.71 8.18 0.99
N PHE A 70 33.10 7.48 1.95
CA PHE A 70 33.65 7.34 3.30
C PHE A 70 34.93 6.51 3.29
N ASP A 71 35.96 6.98 4.02
CA ASP A 71 37.16 6.20 4.31
C ASP A 71 36.88 5.07 5.32
N GLU A 72 37.84 4.16 5.51
CA GLU A 72 37.66 3.00 6.38
C GLU A 72 37.30 3.38 7.84
N GLY A 73 37.89 4.47 8.36
CA GLY A 73 37.60 4.97 9.69
C GLY A 73 36.18 5.54 9.80
N GLN A 74 35.76 6.31 8.81
CA GLN A 74 34.39 6.83 8.68
C GLN A 74 33.37 5.69 8.55
N GLN A 75 33.66 4.66 7.75
CA GLN A 75 32.79 3.50 7.57
C GLN A 75 32.56 2.72 8.87
N ALA A 76 33.60 2.48 9.66
CA ALA A 76 33.48 1.79 10.94
C ALA A 76 32.58 2.56 11.94
N ARG A 77 32.75 3.88 12.02
CA ARG A 77 31.90 4.77 12.83
C ARG A 77 30.47 4.79 12.31
N TYR A 78 30.29 4.95 11.00
CA TYR A 78 28.99 4.98 10.35
C TYR A 78 28.19 3.69 10.59
N ARG A 79 28.80 2.51 10.42
CA ARG A 79 28.16 1.22 10.73
C ARG A 79 27.65 1.14 12.16
N THR A 80 28.38 1.72 13.11
CA THR A 80 27.95 1.78 14.51
C THR A 80 26.73 2.68 14.69
N LEU A 81 26.72 3.87 14.07
CA LEU A 81 25.57 4.76 14.07
C LEU A 81 24.33 4.11 13.44
N VAL A 82 24.50 3.37 12.34
CA VAL A 82 23.41 2.63 11.67
C VAL A 82 22.82 1.58 12.59
N ARG A 83 23.64 0.76 13.27
CA ARG A 83 23.12 -0.25 14.21
C ARG A 83 22.33 0.39 15.36
N GLN A 84 22.84 1.48 15.93
CA GLN A 84 22.17 2.21 17.00
C GLN A 84 20.82 2.78 16.55
N HIS A 85 20.79 3.43 15.37
CA HIS A 85 19.57 3.97 14.78
C HIS A 85 18.54 2.88 14.49
N GLN A 86 18.96 1.73 13.95
CA GLN A 86 18.07 0.59 13.67
C GLN A 86 17.44 0.04 14.95
N GLN A 87 18.23 -0.13 16.02
CA GLN A 87 17.72 -0.60 17.31
C GLN A 87 16.71 0.38 17.91
N ALA A 88 17.03 1.68 17.90
CA ALA A 88 16.11 2.71 18.39
C ALA A 88 14.82 2.79 17.55
N SER A 89 14.95 2.71 16.22
CA SER A 89 13.83 2.70 15.29
C SER A 89 12.90 1.51 15.51
N ALA A 90 13.47 0.31 15.75
CA ALA A 90 12.70 -0.89 16.04
C ALA A 90 11.85 -0.74 17.31
N ARG A 91 12.43 -0.17 18.37
CA ARG A 91 11.70 0.09 19.63
C ARG A 91 10.54 1.07 19.44
N LEU A 92 10.75 2.16 18.69
CA LEU A 92 9.70 3.13 18.38
C LEU A 92 8.60 2.55 17.48
N ALA A 93 8.95 1.63 16.57
CA ALA A 93 7.98 0.94 15.72
C ALA A 93 7.11 -0.05 16.52
N GLU A 94 7.72 -0.77 17.46
CA GLU A 94 7.01 -1.65 18.39
C GLU A 94 6.07 -0.84 19.30
N ALA A 95 6.57 0.25 19.88
CA ALA A 95 5.77 1.17 20.69
C ALA A 95 4.57 1.73 19.89
N SER A 96 4.80 2.18 18.65
CA SER A 96 3.73 2.64 17.75
C SER A 96 2.66 1.56 17.57
N THR A 97 3.07 0.34 17.27
CA THR A 97 2.15 -0.80 17.07
C THR A 97 1.31 -1.06 18.32
N ASN A 98 1.94 -1.12 19.50
CA ASN A 98 1.26 -1.34 20.77
C ASN A 98 0.28 -0.21 21.13
N LEU A 99 0.67 1.05 20.88
CA LEU A 99 -0.17 2.22 21.11
C LEU A 99 -1.42 2.19 20.23
N TYR A 100 -1.28 1.93 18.93
CA TYR A 100 -2.42 1.83 18.02
C TYR A 100 -3.34 0.64 18.36
N GLN A 101 -2.78 -0.51 18.73
CA GLN A 101 -3.57 -1.66 19.19
C GLN A 101 -4.41 -1.30 20.40
N ARG A 102 -3.82 -0.66 21.42
CA ARG A 102 -4.54 -0.19 22.61
C ARG A 102 -5.61 0.84 22.26
N TYR A 103 -5.27 1.80 21.40
CA TYR A 103 -6.16 2.88 20.97
C TYR A 103 -7.44 2.32 20.32
N TYR A 104 -7.29 1.42 19.35
CA TYR A 104 -8.44 0.81 18.68
C TYR A 104 -9.18 -0.22 19.52
N LYS A 105 -8.51 -0.86 20.49
CA LYS A 105 -9.17 -1.78 21.44
C LYS A 105 -10.22 -1.09 22.30
N LEU A 106 -10.10 0.22 22.56
CA LEU A 106 -11.13 1.01 23.27
C LEU A 106 -12.49 0.97 22.55
N LEU A 107 -12.50 0.83 21.23
CA LEU A 107 -13.74 0.72 20.43
C LEU A 107 -14.47 -0.62 20.61
N SER A 108 -13.86 -1.61 21.30
CA SER A 108 -14.52 -2.88 21.62
C SER A 108 -15.39 -2.79 22.87
N GLN A 109 -15.36 -1.66 23.60
CA GLN A 109 -16.16 -1.43 24.80
C GLN A 109 -17.58 -0.96 24.43
N ALA A 110 -18.59 -1.35 25.21
CA ALA A 110 -19.98 -0.90 25.01
C ALA A 110 -20.11 0.64 25.07
N GLN A 111 -19.27 1.28 25.87
CA GLN A 111 -19.14 2.73 25.93
C GLN A 111 -17.64 3.08 25.97
N PRO A 112 -17.04 3.47 24.82
CA PRO A 112 -15.61 3.75 24.73
C PRO A 112 -15.18 4.90 25.66
N ASP A 113 -14.10 4.69 26.41
CA ASP A 113 -13.48 5.71 27.24
C ASP A 113 -12.77 6.78 26.39
N THR A 114 -13.38 7.97 26.31
CA THR A 114 -12.88 9.10 25.52
C THR A 114 -11.62 9.73 26.12
N ALA A 115 -11.45 9.70 27.45
CA ALA A 115 -10.27 10.24 28.12
C ALA A 115 -9.06 9.33 27.87
N ALA A 116 -9.25 8.00 27.96
CA ALA A 116 -8.22 7.03 27.59
C ALA A 116 -7.83 7.14 26.12
N ALA A 117 -8.81 7.38 25.22
CA ALA A 117 -8.54 7.58 23.81
C ALA A 117 -7.68 8.84 23.58
N GLN A 118 -8.00 9.97 24.21
CA GLN A 118 -7.20 11.19 24.11
C GLN A 118 -5.77 10.97 24.62
N ALA A 119 -5.60 10.30 25.76
CA ALA A 119 -4.28 10.01 26.32
C ALA A 119 -3.43 9.13 25.39
N LEU A 120 -4.02 8.08 24.79
CA LEU A 120 -3.33 7.23 23.82
C LEU A 120 -3.01 7.98 22.52
N SER A 121 -3.88 8.87 22.05
CA SER A 121 -3.62 9.73 20.90
C SER A 121 -2.42 10.65 21.14
N SER A 122 -2.33 11.26 22.33
CA SER A 122 -1.16 12.06 22.72
C SER A 122 0.13 11.23 22.76
N GLN A 123 0.07 9.99 23.25
CA GLN A 123 1.23 9.08 23.23
C GLN A 123 1.65 8.69 21.82
N ILE A 124 0.69 8.45 20.92
CA ILE A 124 0.96 8.21 19.49
C ILE A 124 1.69 9.42 18.89
N ALA A 125 1.20 10.64 19.13
CA ALA A 125 1.84 11.87 18.66
C ALA A 125 3.27 12.02 19.21
N ALA A 126 3.48 11.74 20.50
CA ALA A 126 4.81 11.76 21.12
C ALA A 126 5.75 10.72 20.49
N ASN A 127 5.27 9.51 20.20
CA ASN A 127 6.08 8.49 19.52
C ASN A 127 6.46 8.91 18.10
N GLN A 128 5.54 9.52 17.35
CA GLN A 128 5.83 10.04 16.00
C GLN A 128 6.85 11.18 16.03
N ARG A 129 6.77 12.06 17.04
CA ARG A 129 7.79 13.07 17.29
C ARG A 129 9.16 12.44 17.56
N ALA A 130 9.23 11.43 18.43
CA ALA A 130 10.47 10.73 18.74
C ALA A 130 11.10 10.07 17.50
N VAL A 131 10.29 9.55 16.57
CA VAL A 131 10.79 9.03 15.28
C VAL A 131 11.43 10.14 14.44
N ALA A 132 10.78 11.31 14.34
CA ALA A 132 11.32 12.44 13.59
C ALA A 132 12.63 12.95 14.19
N GLU A 133 12.69 13.10 15.52
CA GLU A 133 13.89 13.50 16.25
C GLU A 133 15.03 12.49 16.09
N LEU A 134 14.74 11.19 16.18
CA LEU A 134 15.73 10.12 15.94
C LEU A 134 16.31 10.18 14.53
N ASN A 135 15.47 10.38 13.52
CA ASN A 135 15.91 10.49 12.13
C ASN A 135 16.79 11.72 11.92
N PHE A 136 16.37 12.88 12.43
CA PHE A 136 17.15 14.10 12.35
C PHE A 136 18.52 13.94 13.04
N ALA A 137 18.53 13.38 14.25
CA ALA A 137 19.76 13.13 15.00
C ALA A 137 20.72 12.20 14.24
N HIS A 138 20.19 11.14 13.60
CA HIS A 138 21.01 10.24 12.78
C HIS A 138 21.68 10.96 11.61
N PHE A 139 20.93 11.78 10.86
CA PHE A 139 21.51 12.55 9.76
C PHE A 139 22.49 13.63 10.23
N ALA A 140 22.26 14.23 11.41
CA ALA A 140 23.20 15.16 12.02
C ALA A 140 24.52 14.44 12.40
N GLN A 141 24.45 13.22 12.93
CA GLN A 141 25.65 12.41 13.22
C GLN A 141 26.40 12.02 11.95
N ILE A 142 25.69 11.66 10.86
CA ILE A 142 26.31 11.38 9.56
C ILE A 142 27.02 12.63 9.04
N ARG A 143 26.37 13.81 9.11
CA ARG A 143 27.00 15.08 8.72
C ARG A 143 28.29 15.35 9.50
N ALA A 144 28.30 15.05 10.80
CA ALA A 144 29.48 15.22 11.66
C ALA A 144 30.63 14.26 11.33
N LEU A 145 30.34 13.12 10.66
CA LEU A 145 31.39 12.23 10.14
C LEU A 145 32.02 12.76 8.85
N CYS A 146 31.31 13.58 8.08
CA CYS A 146 31.80 14.11 6.81
C CYS A 146 32.93 15.11 7.01
N ARG A 147 33.96 15.00 6.16
CA ARG A 147 34.99 16.02 5.99
C ARG A 147 34.44 17.21 5.17
N PRO A 148 35.11 18.38 5.19
CA PRO A 148 34.65 19.56 4.44
C PRO A 148 34.43 19.30 2.94
N ASP A 149 35.26 18.47 2.31
CA ASP A 149 35.15 18.05 0.90
C ASP A 149 33.89 17.20 0.61
N GLN A 150 33.36 16.50 1.61
CA GLN A 150 32.20 15.61 1.48
C GLN A 150 30.85 16.31 1.75
N LEU A 151 30.86 17.50 2.36
CA LEU A 151 29.63 18.24 2.70
C LEU A 151 28.72 18.55 1.49
N PRO A 152 29.24 18.92 0.30
CA PRO A 152 28.39 19.12 -0.87
C PRO A 152 27.67 17.84 -1.31
N ALA A 153 28.32 16.68 -1.23
CA ALA A 153 27.71 15.38 -1.53
C ALA A 153 26.63 15.01 -0.50
N PHE A 154 26.86 15.35 0.77
CA PHE A 154 25.86 15.19 1.83
C PHE A 154 24.61 16.05 1.61
N VAL A 155 24.76 17.30 1.18
CA VAL A 155 23.59 18.16 0.87
C VAL A 155 22.77 17.58 -0.28
N ARG A 156 23.42 17.06 -1.34
CA ARG A 156 22.74 16.36 -2.45
C ARG A 156 22.01 15.11 -1.98
N LEU A 157 22.62 14.33 -1.09
CA LEU A 157 21.99 13.16 -0.48
C LEU A 157 20.71 13.54 0.29
N LEU A 158 20.70 14.66 1.03
CA LEU A 158 19.51 15.12 1.73
C LEU A 158 18.38 15.49 0.76
N ASP A 159 18.70 16.16 -0.34
CA ASP A 159 17.71 16.53 -1.36
C ASP A 159 17.00 15.28 -1.90
N ASP A 160 17.78 14.26 -2.31
CA ASP A 160 17.29 12.95 -2.76
C ASP A 160 16.37 12.28 -1.71
N LEU A 161 16.70 12.39 -0.42
CA LEU A 161 15.91 11.83 0.68
C LEU A 161 14.59 12.57 0.88
N THR A 162 14.55 13.90 0.76
CA THR A 162 13.30 14.66 0.89
C THR A 162 12.28 14.29 -0.18
N HIS A 163 12.74 13.91 -1.38
CA HIS A 163 11.87 13.40 -2.44
C HIS A 163 11.21 12.06 -2.08
N LEU A 164 11.89 11.20 -1.31
CA LEU A 164 11.31 9.94 -0.82
C LEU A 164 10.24 10.17 0.24
N PHE A 165 10.37 11.20 1.07
CA PHE A 165 9.35 11.54 2.07
C PHE A 165 8.14 12.28 1.48
N ARG A 166 8.29 12.91 0.31
CA ARG A 166 7.18 13.56 -0.43
C ARG A 166 6.23 12.56 -1.09
N ASN A 167 6.74 11.41 -1.50
CA ASN A 167 5.95 10.30 -2.03
C ASN A 167 6.15 9.08 -1.14
N PRO A 168 5.31 8.87 -0.09
CA PRO A 168 5.33 7.60 0.60
C PRO A 168 5.14 6.52 -0.47
N PRO A 169 6.02 5.49 -0.55
CA PRO A 169 5.76 4.37 -1.43
C PRO A 169 4.37 3.88 -1.05
N GLY A 170 3.42 4.02 -1.99
CA GLY A 170 2.05 3.62 -1.76
C GLY A 170 2.13 2.22 -1.15
N ARG A 171 1.49 2.03 0.02
CA ARG A 171 1.38 0.72 0.68
C ARG A 171 0.59 -0.21 -0.23
N GLY A 172 1.21 -0.64 -1.31
CA GLY A 172 0.70 -1.55 -2.32
C GLY A 172 1.19 -2.95 -2.02
N ARG A 173 1.00 -3.43 -0.78
CA ARG A 173 0.92 -4.87 -0.44
C ARG A 173 0.08 -5.07 0.83
N VAL A 174 -1.14 -4.53 0.84
CA VAL A 174 -2.22 -5.28 1.49
C VAL A 174 -2.65 -6.30 0.46
N GLY A 175 -2.31 -7.57 0.70
CA GLY A 175 -2.85 -8.67 -0.08
C GLY A 175 -4.36 -8.51 -0.15
N ARG A 176 -4.87 -8.28 -1.36
CA ARG A 176 -6.28 -8.37 -1.69
C ARG A 176 -6.69 -9.82 -1.50
N ARG A 177 -6.95 -10.23 -0.25
CA ARG A 177 -7.90 -11.32 0.00
C ARG A 177 -9.23 -10.73 -0.44
N GLU A 178 -9.69 -11.19 -1.60
CA GLU A 178 -11.03 -10.91 -2.07
C GLU A 178 -12.00 -11.44 -1.02
N GLY A 179 -12.47 -10.55 -0.14
CA GLY A 179 -13.63 -10.84 0.69
C GLY A 179 -14.82 -11.14 -0.21
N PRO A 180 -15.72 -12.07 0.18
CA PRO A 180 -16.85 -12.43 -0.65
C PRO A 180 -17.69 -11.19 -0.92
N ARG A 181 -17.83 -10.81 -2.20
CA ARG A 181 -18.81 -9.83 -2.65
C ARG A 181 -20.20 -10.39 -2.38
N ARG A 182 -20.76 -10.14 -1.19
CA ARG A 182 -22.16 -10.48 -0.93
C ARG A 182 -22.87 -9.55 0.05
N CYS A 183 -22.83 -8.24 -0.22
CA CYS A 183 -23.77 -7.28 0.38
C CYS A 183 -24.29 -6.27 -0.66
N ARG A 184 -24.64 -6.72 -1.88
CA ARG A 184 -25.39 -5.86 -2.84
C ARG A 184 -26.78 -6.38 -3.22
N ASP A 185 -27.15 -7.59 -2.78
CA ASP A 185 -28.43 -8.19 -3.18
C ASP A 185 -29.55 -8.12 -2.14
N VAL A 186 -29.25 -7.69 -0.89
CA VAL A 186 -30.28 -7.60 0.16
C VAL A 186 -31.15 -6.34 0.00
N ALA A 187 -30.61 -5.24 -0.54
CA ALA A 187 -31.35 -3.99 -0.74
C ALA A 187 -32.36 -4.05 -1.91
N LYS A 188 -32.17 -4.94 -2.89
CA LYS A 188 -33.12 -5.09 -4.01
C LYS A 188 -34.34 -5.98 -3.66
N LYS A 189 -34.24 -6.86 -2.66
CA LYS A 189 -35.37 -7.74 -2.29
C LYS A 189 -36.38 -7.08 -1.35
N GLN A 190 -36.00 -6.04 -0.60
CA GLN A 190 -36.94 -5.30 0.25
C GLN A 190 -37.74 -4.22 -0.51
N ARG A 191 -37.20 -3.64 -1.58
CA ARG A 191 -37.94 -2.68 -2.41
C ARG A 191 -39.09 -3.30 -3.21
N LYS A 192 -39.06 -4.62 -3.49
CA LYS A 192 -40.18 -5.34 -4.16
C LYS A 192 -41.28 -5.84 -3.21
N LYS A 193 -41.06 -5.89 -1.89
CA LYS A 193 -42.12 -6.25 -0.91
C LYS A 193 -42.86 -5.04 -0.33
N GLY A 194 -42.34 -3.82 -0.46
CA GLY A 194 -43.01 -2.58 0.00
C GLY A 194 -43.96 -1.93 -1.02
N GLN A 195 -43.80 -2.23 -2.32
CA GLN A 195 -44.61 -1.66 -3.40
C GLN A 195 -45.89 -2.48 -3.72
N GLY A 196 -46.20 -3.51 -2.92
CA GLY A 196 -47.44 -4.30 -3.05
C GLY A 196 -48.49 -4.00 -1.97
N ARG A 197 -48.15 -3.22 -0.94
CA ARG A 197 -49.06 -2.91 0.18
C ARG A 197 -49.64 -1.49 0.17
N ARG A 198 -49.20 -0.62 -0.75
CA ARG A 198 -49.74 0.75 -0.87
C ARG A 198 -50.99 0.87 -1.77
N ASN A 199 -51.40 -0.20 -2.45
CA ASN A 199 -52.57 -0.17 -3.35
C ASN A 199 -53.84 -0.79 -2.75
N ALA A 200 -53.91 -1.04 -1.44
CA ALA A 200 -55.08 -1.68 -0.80
C ALA A 200 -55.75 -0.85 0.30
N VAL A 201 -55.31 0.39 0.57
CA VAL A 201 -55.96 1.26 1.59
C VAL A 201 -56.20 2.64 0.99
N GLY A 202 -57.03 2.65 -0.04
CA GLY A 202 -57.56 3.86 -0.67
C GLY A 202 -59.02 3.62 -1.00
N LEU A 203 -59.85 3.38 0.02
CA LEU A 203 -61.32 3.35 -0.05
C LEU A 203 -61.86 3.27 1.39
N SER A 204 -61.82 4.37 2.14
CA SER A 204 -62.95 4.77 3.00
C SER A 204 -62.69 6.12 3.66
N SER A 205 -63.77 6.89 3.80
CA SER A 205 -63.92 8.10 4.63
C SER A 205 -63.31 9.41 4.13
N LYS A 206 -63.98 9.94 3.10
CA LYS A 206 -64.46 11.33 3.17
C LYS A 206 -65.38 11.47 4.39
N ALA A 207 -65.03 12.28 5.39
CA ALA A 207 -65.98 13.03 6.23
C ALA A 207 -65.25 13.93 7.22
N VAL A 208 -65.84 15.11 7.47
CA VAL A 208 -65.54 16.08 8.57
C VAL A 208 -64.24 16.87 8.34
N ARG A 209 -64.20 18.07 7.74
CA ARG A 209 -65.00 19.31 7.84
C ARG A 209 -65.17 19.84 9.27
N SER A 210 -64.43 20.92 9.54
CA SER A 210 -64.73 22.06 10.42
C SER A 210 -64.51 21.92 11.94
N LYS A 211 -64.07 23.07 12.52
CA LYS A 211 -63.77 23.39 13.92
C LYS A 211 -62.35 22.97 14.35
N GLN A 212 -61.49 23.82 14.91
CA GLN A 212 -61.70 25.09 15.63
C GLN A 212 -60.41 25.92 15.57
N ALA A 213 -60.56 27.18 15.19
CA ALA A 213 -59.71 28.27 15.61
C ALA A 213 -60.16 28.75 17.01
N SER A 214 -59.29 29.51 17.68
CA SER A 214 -59.42 30.11 19.03
C SER A 214 -59.14 29.19 20.22
N ARG A 215 -57.94 29.34 20.78
CA ARG A 215 -57.76 29.86 22.13
C ARG A 215 -56.41 30.57 22.26
#